data_AF-A0A918ASB0-F1
#
_entry.id   AF-A0A918ASB0-F1
#
_cell.length_a   1.000
_cell.length_b   1.000
_cell.length_c   1.000
_cell.angle_alpha   90.00
_cell.angle_beta   90.00
_cell.angle_gamma   90.00
#
_symmetry.space_group_name_H-M   'P 1'
#
loop_
_entity.id
_entity.type
_entity.pdbx_description
1 polymer ?
#
loop_
_entity_poly.entity_id
_entity_poly.type
_entity_poly.pdbx_seq_one_letter_code
_entity_poly.pdbx_strand_id
1 'polypeptide(L)' 'MVVQKEPDAFLPDLAMSLNNQSNRLAALGQREKALEAITEAVTIRKQLSQVRPSVHEPELRKSLQVLSWLYKENNSGDHS' A
#
# COMPACT_ATOMS: atom_id res chain seq x y z
N MET A 1 34.29 -6.55 -1.63
CA MET A 1 33.30 -5.81 -0.83
C MET A 1 31.98 -5.88 -1.57
N VAL A 2 31.12 -6.83 -1.21
CA VAL A 2 29.83 -7.01 -1.90
C VAL A 2 28.89 -5.96 -1.33
N VAL A 3 28.63 -4.89 -2.09
CA VAL A 3 27.57 -3.94 -1.77
C VAL A 3 26.28 -4.71 -1.98
N GLN A 4 25.78 -5.38 -0.93
CA GLN A 4 24.40 -5.83 -0.90
C GLN A 4 23.57 -4.55 -0.96
N LYS A 5 23.06 -4.23 -2.16
CA LYS A 5 22.00 -3.24 -2.34
C LYS A 5 20.90 -3.65 -1.38
N GLU A 6 20.78 -2.99 -0.24
CA GLU A 6 19.74 -3.26 0.75
C GLU A 6 18.39 -3.13 0.03
N PRO A 7 17.69 -4.24 -0.27
CA PRO A 7 16.37 -4.17 -0.88
C PRO A 7 15.44 -3.37 0.04
N ASP A 8 15.67 -3.48 1.35
CA ASP A 8 15.00 -2.78 2.42
C ASP A 8 15.07 -1.25 2.35
N ALA A 9 16.04 -0.67 1.61
CA ALA A 9 16.16 0.78 1.50
C ALA A 9 15.17 1.39 0.50
N PHE A 10 14.85 0.67 -0.60
CA PHE A 10 13.96 1.21 -1.64
C PHE A 10 12.50 0.77 -1.47
N LEU A 11 12.27 -0.38 -0.81
CA LEU A 11 10.94 -0.93 -0.58
C LEU A 11 9.99 0.00 0.19
N PRO A 12 10.42 0.76 1.23
CA PRO A 12 9.55 1.71 1.92
C PRO A 12 9.05 2.83 1.00
N ASP A 13 9.96 3.40 0.18
CA ASP A 13 9.63 4.47 -0.76
C ASP A 13 8.73 3.98 -1.90
N LEU A 14 8.94 2.73 -2.35
CA LEU A 14 8.06 2.07 -3.32
C LEU A 14 6.65 1.91 -2.74
N ALA A 15 6.51 1.38 -1.52
CA ALA A 15 5.22 1.21 -0.87
C ALA A 15 4.48 2.54 -0.65
N MET A 16 5.22 3.60 -0.29
CA MET A 16 4.66 4.94 -0.17
C MET A 16 4.16 5.48 -1.53
N SER A 17 4.94 5.26 -2.59
CA SER A 17 4.58 5.68 -3.95
C SER A 17 3.32 4.96 -4.45
N LEU A 18 3.24 3.65 -4.22
CA LEU A 18 2.06 2.83 -4.55
C LEU A 18 0.81 3.25 -3.76
N ASN A 19 0.96 3.60 -2.48
CA ASN A 19 -0.13 4.15 -1.68
C ASN A 19 -0.67 5.47 -2.25
N ASN A 20 0.24 6.35 -2.67
CA ASN A 20 -0.14 7.62 -3.31
C ASN A 20 -0.77 7.39 -4.69
N GLN A 21 -0.26 6.44 -5.46
CA GLN A 21 -0.84 6.05 -6.75
C GLN A 21 -2.26 5.51 -6.57
N SER A 22 -2.47 4.64 -5.59
CA SER A 22 -3.80 4.11 -5.23
C SER A 22 -4.81 5.23 -4.93
N ASN A 23 -4.44 6.19 -4.08
CA ASN A 23 -5.29 7.34 -3.78
C ASN A 23 -5.65 8.17 -5.02
N ARG A 24 -4.69 8.37 -5.93
CA ARG A 24 -4.92 9.10 -7.20
C ARG A 24 -5.83 8.31 -8.14
N LEU A 25 -5.62 7.00 -8.27
CA LEU A 25 -6.45 6.12 -9.10
C LEU A 25 -7.89 6.05 -8.58
N ALA A 26 -8.07 6.01 -7.26
CA ALA A 26 -9.37 6.07 -6.61
C ALA A 26 -10.10 7.37 -6.91
N ALA A 27 -9.41 8.51 -6.80
CA ALA A 27 -9.96 9.83 -7.15
C ALA A 27 -10.33 9.95 -8.64
N LEU A 28 -9.67 9.19 -9.52
CA LEU A 28 -10.01 9.08 -10.94
C LEU A 28 -11.11 8.05 -11.24
N GLY A 29 -11.70 7.42 -10.22
CA GLY A 29 -12.71 6.37 -10.36
C GLY A 29 -12.15 5.02 -10.85
N GLN A 30 -10.83 4.88 -11.02
CA GLN A 30 -10.16 3.64 -11.43
C GLN A 30 -9.93 2.72 -10.22
N ARG A 31 -11.02 2.24 -9.63
CA ARG A 31 -11.04 1.54 -8.33
C ARG A 31 -10.29 0.22 -8.35
N GLU A 32 -10.40 -0.58 -9.40
CA GLU A 32 -9.71 -1.87 -9.54
C GLU A 32 -8.19 -1.67 -9.48
N LYS A 33 -7.67 -0.71 -10.26
CA LYS A 33 -6.24 -0.38 -10.27
C LYS A 33 -5.79 0.23 -8.94
N ALA A 34 -6.66 1.00 -8.28
CA ALA A 34 -6.37 1.52 -6.95
C ALA A 34 -6.19 0.38 -5.93
N LEU A 35 -7.05 -0.65 -6.00
CA LEU A 35 -6.96 -1.86 -5.17
C LEU A 35 -5.70 -2.67 -5.45
N GLU A 36 -5.30 -2.84 -6.71
CA GLU A 36 -4.06 -3.50 -7.08
C GLU A 36 -2.85 -2.79 -6.46
N ALA A 37 -2.73 -1.47 -6.65
CA ALA A 37 -1.62 -0.68 -6.15
C ALA A 37 -1.51 -0.71 -4.61
N ILE A 38 -2.62 -0.57 -3.88
CA ILE A 38 -2.58 -0.62 -2.42
C ILE A 38 -2.31 -2.03 -1.88
N THR A 39 -2.72 -3.07 -2.59
CA THR A 39 -2.45 -4.47 -2.22
C THR A 39 -0.95 -4.78 -2.32
N GLU A 40 -0.30 -4.28 -3.36
CA GLU A 40 1.15 -4.38 -3.50
C GLU A 40 1.88 -3.60 -2.38
N ALA A 41 1.44 -2.37 -2.08
CA ALA A 41 1.98 -1.58 -0.98
C ALA A 41 1.86 -2.28 0.40
N VAL A 42 0.71 -2.91 0.68
CA VAL A 42 0.48 -3.69 1.90
C VAL A 42 1.41 -4.91 1.94
N THR A 43 1.62 -5.58 0.82
CA THR A 43 2.48 -6.77 0.74
C THR A 43 3.93 -6.40 1.04
N ILE A 44 4.43 -5.31 0.46
CA ILE A 44 5.77 -4.79 0.73
C ILE A 44 5.90 -4.39 2.21
N ARG A 45 4.94 -3.64 2.75
CA ARG A 45 4.94 -3.23 4.16
C ARG A 45 4.87 -4.42 5.12
N LYS A 46 4.18 -5.51 4.76
CA LYS A 46 4.18 -6.77 5.52
C LYS A 46 5.56 -7.41 5.53
N GLN A 47 6.24 -7.52 4.39
CA GLN A 47 7.60 -8.05 4.33
C GLN A 47 8.57 -7.22 5.17
N LEU A 48 8.50 -5.88 5.05
CA LEU A 48 9.31 -4.97 5.86
C LEU A 48 8.99 -5.08 7.36
N SER A 49 7.74 -5.29 7.74
CA SER A 49 7.34 -5.48 9.14
C SER A 49 7.89 -6.79 9.74
N GLN A 50 8.19 -7.81 8.92
CA GLN A 50 8.86 -9.02 9.41
C GLN A 50 10.34 -8.77 9.74
N VAL A 51 10.98 -7.82 9.06
CA VAL A 51 12.39 -7.46 9.29
C VAL A 51 12.51 -6.43 10.42
N ARG A 52 11.68 -5.38 10.40
CA ARG A 52 11.68 -4.29 11.40
C ARG A 52 10.23 -3.88 11.77
N PRO A 53 9.55 -4.64 12.64
CA PRO A 53 8.14 -4.42 12.97
C PRO A 53 7.88 -3.01 13.52
N SER A 54 8.71 -2.55 14.46
CA SER A 54 8.53 -1.27 15.16
C SER A 54 8.59 -0.04 14.24
N VAL A 55 9.31 -0.13 13.13
CA VAL A 55 9.47 0.97 12.16
C VAL A 55 8.33 0.96 11.14
N HIS A 56 7.88 -0.21 10.72
CA HIS A 56 6.95 -0.36 9.59
C HIS A 56 5.49 -0.61 9.97
N GLU A 57 5.18 -0.95 11.23
CA GLU A 57 3.80 -1.09 11.71
C GLU A 57 2.90 0.14 11.47
N PRO A 58 3.34 1.38 11.75
CA PRO A 58 2.52 2.57 11.52
C PRO A 58 2.18 2.74 10.03
N GLU A 59 3.14 2.45 9.16
CA GLU A 59 2.99 2.57 7.71
C GLU A 59 2.11 1.45 7.13
N LEU A 60 2.24 0.22 7.64
CA LEU A 60 1.35 -0.89 7.34
C LEU A 60 -0.10 -0.54 7.70
N ARG A 61 -0.32 0.04 8.88
CA ARG A 61 -1.66 0.45 9.34
C ARG A 61 -2.31 1.47 8.40
N LYS A 62 -1.58 2.50 7.97
CA LYS A 62 -2.08 3.49 7.01
C LYS A 62 -2.49 2.83 5.69
N SER A 63 -1.64 1.95 5.19
CA SER A 63 -1.89 1.17 3.98
C SER A 63 -3.19 0.35 4.07
N LEU A 64 -3.41 -0.31 5.21
CA LEU A 64 -4.61 -1.09 5.47
C LEU A 64 -5.87 -0.23 5.61
N GLN A 65 -5.77 0.98 6.14
CA GLN A 65 -6.89 1.92 6.19
C GLN A 65 -7.34 2.34 4.78
N VAL A 66 -6.38 2.65 3.89
CA VAL A 66 -6.67 2.96 2.49
C VAL A 66 -7.31 1.77 1.77
N LEU A 67 -6.76 0.56 1.95
CA LEU A 67 -7.33 -0.66 1.40
C LEU A 67 -8.77 -0.89 1.90
N SER A 68 -9.01 -0.70 3.20
CA SER A 68 -10.35 -0.87 3.79
C SER A 68 -11.34 0.18 3.27
N TRP A 69 -10.91 1.44 3.13
CA TRP A 69 -11.72 2.49 2.54
C TRP A 69 -12.10 2.15 1.08
N LEU A 70 -11.14 1.71 0.27
CA LEU A 70 -11.40 1.29 -1.12
C LEU A 70 -12.35 0.09 -1.21
N TYR A 71 -12.22 -0.90 -0.33
CA TYR A 71 -13.16 -2.03 -0.30
C TYR A 71 -14.57 -1.61 0.09
N LYS A 72 -14.70 -0.69 1.05
CA LYS A 72 -16.01 -0.14 1.43
C LYS A 72 -16.62 0.64 0.27
N GLU A 73 -15.83 1.47 -0.39
CA GLU A 73 -16.29 2.26 -1.53
C GLU A 73 -16.68 1.38 -2.74
N ASN A 74 -15.97 0.26 -2.93
CA ASN A 74 -16.29 -0.75 -3.93
C ASN A 74 -17.64 -1.46 -3.66
N ASN A 75 -17.97 -1.72 -2.40
CA ASN A 75 -19.24 -2.36 -2.01
C ASN A 75 -20.40 -1.38 -1.78
N SER A 76 -20.13 -0.08 -1.63
CA SER A 76 -21.17 0.95 -1.53
C SER A 76 -21.71 1.40 -2.89
N GLY A 77 -21.25 0.81 -3.99
CA GLY A 77 -21.78 1.02 -5.34
C GLY A 77 -23.19 0.45 -5.58
N ASP A 78 -23.79 -0.23 -4.58
CA ASP A 78 -25.18 -0.73 -4.63
C ASP A 78 -26.14 0.17 -3.83
N HIS A 79 -26.00 1.48 -3.97
CA HIS A 79 -27.02 2.43 -3.55
C HIS A 79 -27.44 3.31 -4.72
N SER A 80 -28.49 2.82 -5.40
CA SER A 80 -29.42 3.50 -6.32
C SER A 80 -29.25 3.17 -7.80
#